data_AF-A0A0Q6P4D8-F1
#
_entry.id   AF-A0A0Q6P4D8-F1
#
_cell.length_a   1.000
_cell.length_b   1.000
_cell.length_c   1.000
_cell.angle_alpha   90.00
_cell.angle_beta   90.00
_cell.angle_gamma   90.00
#
_symmetry.space_group_name_H-M   'P 1'
#
loop_
_entity.id
_entity.type
_entity.pdbx_description
1 polymer ?
#
loop_
_entity_poly.entity_id
_entity_poly.type
_entity_poly.pdbx_seq_one_letter_code
_entity_poly.pdbx_strand_id
1 'polypeptide(L)' 'MATLVRLTEEQIERLIVGMEEMEERLKDMHAELIEIGIPKDTLTRFAKLHDRYTEGVAFILRQRELGRSEDRSG' A
#
# COMPACT_ATOMS: atom_id res chain seq x y z
N MET A 1 26.99 -6.41 1.02
CA MET A 1 26.47 -6.03 2.35
C MET A 1 25.21 -5.23 2.13
N ALA A 2 24.05 -5.69 2.59
CA ALA A 2 22.86 -4.86 2.65
C ALA A 2 22.89 -4.11 3.98
N THR A 3 22.92 -2.78 3.94
CA THR A 3 22.75 -1.96 5.14
C THR A 3 21.27 -1.99 5.51
N LEU A 4 20.94 -2.59 6.66
CA LEU A 4 19.60 -2.50 7.23
C LEU A 4 19.38 -1.07 7.74
N VAL A 5 18.63 -0.27 6.98
CA VAL A 5 18.20 1.06 7.40
C VAL A 5 16.91 0.90 8.20
N ARG A 6 16.95 1.19 9.50
CA ARG A 6 15.76 1.19 10.36
C ARG A 6 15.04 2.53 10.20
N LEU A 7 13.78 2.50 9.79
CA LEU A 7 12.92 3.68 9.76
C LEU A 7 12.54 4.10 11.19
N THR A 8 12.44 5.40 11.43
CA THR A 8 11.86 5.93 12.68
C THR A 8 10.35 5.70 12.71
N GLU A 9 9.73 5.77 13.89
CA GLU A 9 8.28 5.64 14.02
C GLU A 9 7.53 6.69 13.18
N GLU A 10 8.00 7.93 13.18
CA GLU A 10 7.45 9.00 12.36
C GLU A 10 7.60 8.72 10.85
N GLN A 11 8.73 8.16 10.41
CA GLN A 11 8.91 7.76 9.01
C GLN A 11 7.96 6.63 8.61
N ILE A 12 7.70 5.68 9.51
CA ILE A 12 6.74 4.60 9.30
C ILE A 12 5.31 5.16 9.22
N GLU A 13 4.94 6.08 10.11
CA GLU A 13 3.61 6.71 10.09
C GLU A 13 3.36 7.51 8.82
N ARG A 14 4.33 8.34 8.39
CA ARG A 14 4.25 9.06 7.13
C ARG A 14 4.12 8.13 5.92
N LEU A 15 4.82 6.99 5.96
CA LEU A 15 4.75 5.97 4.92
C LEU A 15 3.37 5.30 4.88
N ILE A 16 2.76 5.02 6.03
CA ILE A 16 1.40 4.46 6.12
C ILE A 16 0.38 5.46 5.56
N VAL A 17 0.44 6.73 5.97
CA VAL A 17 -0.45 7.77 5.46
C VAL A 17 -0.31 7.90 3.94
N GLY A 18 0.92 7.91 3.42
CA GLY A 18 1.17 7.95 1.99
C GLY A 18 0.63 6.73 1.23
N MET A 19 0.59 5.55 1.88
CA MET A 19 0.00 4.35 1.30
C MET A 19 -1.53 4.42 1.23
N GLU A 20 -2.16 4.91 2.30
CA GLU A 20 -3.61 5.14 2.33
C GLU A 20 -4.04 6.19 1.29
N GLU A 21 -3.31 7.29 1.18
CA GLU A 21 -3.56 8.31 0.14
C GLU A 21 -3.42 7.76 -1.27
N MET A 22 -2.43 6.89 -1.51
CA MET A 22 -2.25 6.26 -2.83
C MET A 22 -3.37 5.29 -3.14
N GLU A 23 -3.82 4.49 -2.16
CA GLU A 23 -4.95 3.57 -2.29
C GLU A 23 -6.22 4.31 -2.72
N GLU A 24 -6.52 5.45 -2.10
CA GLU A 24 -7.66 6.29 -2.49
C GLU A 24 -7.49 6.85 -3.92
N ARG A 25 -6.31 7.36 -4.27
CA ARG A 25 -6.04 7.85 -5.63
C ARG A 25 -6.15 6.76 -6.71
N LEU A 26 -5.80 5.52 -6.38
CA LEU A 26 -5.97 4.38 -7.30
C LEU A 26 -7.44 4.05 -7.53
N LYS A 27 -8.28 4.17 -6.49
CA LYS A 27 -9.74 4.01 -6.62
C LYS A 27 -10.36 5.12 -7.45
N ASP A 28 -9.98 6.38 -7.18
CA ASP A 28 -10.43 7.54 -7.95
C ASP A 28 -10.07 7.38 -9.42
N MET A 29 -8.81 7.03 -9.72
CA MET A 29 -8.38 6.76 -11.08
C MET A 29 -9.17 5.60 -11.71
N HIS A 30 -9.46 4.52 -10.99
CA HIS A 30 -10.30 3.45 -11.52
C HIS A 30 -11.69 3.96 -11.93
N ALA A 31 -12.31 4.79 -11.10
CA ALA A 31 -13.59 5.41 -11.41
C ALA A 31 -13.51 6.28 -12.67
N GLU A 32 -12.49 7.14 -12.77
CA GLU A 32 -12.24 7.96 -13.97
C GLU A 32 -12.04 7.11 -15.24
N LEU A 33 -11.30 6.00 -15.14
CA LEU A 33 -11.08 5.09 -16.28
C LEU A 33 -12.40 4.43 -16.74
N ILE A 34 -13.31 4.15 -15.81
CA ILE A 34 -14.65 3.64 -16.13
C ILE A 34 -15.46 4.73 -16.85
N GLU A 35 -15.43 5.97 -16.36
CA GLU A 35 -16.18 7.09 -16.93
C GLU A 35 -15.75 7.44 -18.36
N ILE A 36 -14.45 7.39 -18.67
CA ILE A 36 -13.94 7.66 -20.02
C ILE A 36 -14.09 6.46 -20.98
N GLY A 37 -14.66 5.34 -20.52
CA GLY A 37 -14.98 4.18 -21.36
C GLY A 37 -13.78 3.34 -21.77
N ILE A 38 -12.76 3.19 -20.90
CA ILE A 38 -11.61 2.32 -21.16
C ILE A 38 -12.06 0.86 -21.37
N PRO A 39 -11.43 0.12 -22.31
CA PRO A 39 -11.74 -1.30 -22.52
C PRO A 39 -11.66 -2.12 -21.23
N LYS A 40 -12.63 -3.04 -21.07
CA LYS A 40 -12.74 -3.91 -19.89
C LYS A 40 -11.46 -4.68 -19.56
N ASP A 41 -10.71 -5.11 -20.58
CA ASP A 41 -9.43 -5.79 -20.40
C ASP A 41 -8.38 -4.89 -19.74
N THR A 42 -8.36 -3.61 -20.09
CA THR A 42 -7.46 -2.62 -19.49
C THR A 42 -7.87 -2.34 -18.04
N LEU A 43 -9.17 -2.17 -17.76
CA LEU A 43 -9.69 -2.05 -16.39
C LEU A 43 -9.33 -3.29 -15.54
N THR A 44 -9.42 -4.48 -16.12
CA THR A 44 -9.05 -5.73 -15.44
C THR A 44 -7.56 -5.78 -15.12
N ARG A 45 -6.69 -5.31 -16.02
CA ARG A 45 -5.24 -5.21 -15.77
C ARG A 45 -4.93 -4.16 -14.69
N PHE A 46 -5.65 -3.05 -14.71
CA PHE A 46 -5.55 -2.02 -13.69
C PHE A 46 -5.94 -2.55 -12.30
N ALA A 47 -7.09 -3.22 -12.20
CA ALA A 47 -7.55 -3.84 -10.96
C ALA A 47 -6.51 -4.82 -10.38
N LYS A 48 -5.90 -5.66 -11.22
CA LYS A 48 -4.83 -6.57 -10.77
C LYS A 48 -3.58 -5.84 -10.26
N LEU A 49 -3.24 -4.69 -10.85
CA LEU A 49 -2.12 -3.87 -10.36
C LEU A 49 -2.45 -3.27 -8.99
N HIS A 50 -3.66 -2.74 -8.86
CA HIS A 50 -4.19 -2.19 -7.62
C HIS A 50 -4.23 -3.26 -6.52
N ASP A 51 -4.80 -4.43 -6.77
CA ASP A 51 -4.83 -5.55 -5.82
C ASP A 51 -3.43 -5.90 -5.30
N ARG A 52 -2.44 -5.98 -6.20
CA ARG A 52 -1.05 -6.27 -5.83
C ARG A 52 -0.42 -5.17 -4.98
N TYR A 53 -0.78 -3.91 -5.22
CA TYR A 53 -0.37 -2.80 -4.38
C TYR A 53 -0.96 -2.93 -2.98
N THR A 54 -2.27 -3.16 -2.88
CA THR A 54 -2.99 -3.34 -1.61
C THR A 54 -2.45 -4.53 -0.80
N GLU A 55 -2.12 -5.65 -1.46
CA GLU A 55 -1.45 -6.80 -0.82
C GLU A 55 -0.08 -6.40 -0.22
N GLY A 56 0.71 -5.61 -0.94
CA GLY A 56 2.00 -5.11 -0.47
C GLY A 56 1.86 -4.19 0.75
N VAL A 57 0.88 -3.29 0.74
CA VAL A 57 0.55 -2.43 1.88
C VAL A 57 0.14 -3.27 3.09
N ALA A 58 -0.76 -4.22 2.91
CA ALA A 58 -1.22 -5.11 3.98
C ALA A 58 -0.06 -5.92 4.61
N PHE A 59 0.89 -6.38 3.78
CA PHE A 59 2.09 -7.06 4.26
C PHE A 59 2.91 -6.14 5.17
N ILE A 60 3.17 -4.90 4.75
CA ILE A 60 3.98 -3.94 5.51
C ILE A 60 3.30 -3.57 6.85
N LEU A 61 1.98 -3.35 6.83
CA LEU A 61 1.21 -3.09 8.05
C LEU A 61 1.30 -4.24 9.05
N ARG A 62 1.17 -5.50 8.57
CA ARG A 62 1.34 -6.69 9.42
C ARG A 62 2.75 -6.80 9.99
N GLN A 63 3.80 -6.50 9.22
CA GLN A 63 5.18 -6.51 9.74
C GLN A 63 5.37 -5.49 10.87
N ARG A 64 4.76 -4.30 10.75
CA ARG A 64 4.77 -3.29 11.82
C ARG A 64 4.07 -3.77 13.09
N GLU A 65 2.91 -4.40 12.96
CA GLU A 65 2.18 -4.95 14.10
C GLU A 65 3.02 -5.98 14.85
N LEU A 66 3.65 -6.90 14.10
CA LEU A 66 4.54 -7.92 14.67
C LEU A 66 5.74 -7.29 15.41
N GLY A 67 6.41 -6.31 14.80
CA GLY A 67 7.52 -5.60 15.46
C GLY A 67 7.11 -4.89 16.75
N ARG A 68 5.89 -4.34 16.81
CA ARG A 68 5.35 -3.73 18.03
C ARG A 68 4.99 -4.74 19.13
N SER A 69 4.63 -5.97 18.77
CA SER A 69 4.33 -7.03 19.74
C SER A 69 5.59 -7.63 20.39
N GLU A 70 6.71 -7.68 19.66
CA GLU A 70 8.01 -8.10 20.21
C GLU A 70 8.56 -7.08 21.22
N ASP A 71 8.45 -5.78 20.93
CA ASP A 71 8.92 -4.71 21.82
C ASP A 71 8.13 -4.61 23.16
N ARG A 72 6.92 -5.22 23.26
CA ARG A 72 6.11 -5.26 24.50
C ARG A 72 6.34 -6.50 25.35
N SER A 73 7.06 -7.49 24.83
CA SER A 73 7.30 -8.77 25.50
C SER A 73 8.68 -8.84 26.16
N GLY A 74 9.44 -7.74 26.14
CA GLY A 74 10.77 -7.58 26.75
C GLY A 74 10.78 -6.63 27.94
#